data_AF-A0A5J4YIM3-F1
#
_entry.id   AF-A0A5J4YIM3-F1
#
_cell.length_a   1.000
_cell.length_b   1.000
_cell.length_c   1.000
_cell.angle_alpha   90.00
_cell.angle_beta   90.00
_cell.angle_gamma   90.00
#
_symmetry.space_group_name_H-M   'P 1'
#
loop_
_entity.id
_entity.type
_entity.pdbx_description
1 polymer ?
#
loop_
_entity_poly.entity_id
_entity_poly.type
_entity_poly.pdbx_seq_one_letter_code
_entity_poly.pdbx_strand_id
1 'polypeptide(L)'
;MAFVTGVAAVGARGVKISDAIKGAEEATSKFGKGSKEAAVAWDTVEELEAEASHQKASNAKKDPLEEYCDDAPEADECRTYDN
;
A
#
# COMPACT_ATOMS: atom_id res chain seq x y z
N MET A 1 24.18 -5.98 -7.16
CA MET A 1 22.78 -6.26 -7.58
C MET A 1 21.99 -6.80 -6.38
N ALA A 2 21.25 -5.95 -5.67
CA ALA A 2 20.29 -6.37 -4.65
C ALA A 2 18.92 -5.84 -5.07
N PHE A 3 18.16 -6.62 -5.85
CA PHE A 3 16.82 -6.25 -6.29
C PHE A 3 15.82 -7.43 -6.19
N VAL A 4 16.10 -8.41 -5.33
CA VAL A 4 15.30 -9.65 -5.21
C VAL A 4 14.46 -9.76 -3.94
N THR A 5 14.52 -8.80 -3.02
CA THR A 5 13.78 -8.87 -1.75
C THR A 5 12.37 -8.28 -1.78
N GLY A 6 12.02 -7.43 -2.77
CA GLY A 6 10.71 -6.76 -2.82
C GLY A 6 9.54 -7.62 -3.29
N VAL A 7 9.75 -8.51 -4.28
CA VAL A 7 8.67 -9.25 -4.95
C VAL A 7 8.08 -10.36 -4.05
N ALA A 8 8.92 -11.06 -3.29
CA ALA A 8 8.47 -12.15 -2.42
C ALA A 8 7.59 -11.66 -1.25
N ALA A 9 7.91 -10.50 -0.67
CA ALA A 9 7.15 -9.93 0.45
C ALA A 9 5.79 -9.37 0.01
N VAL A 10 5.71 -8.74 -1.17
CA VAL A 10 4.43 -8.28 -1.76
C VAL A 10 3.52 -9.45 -2.10
N GLY A 11 4.07 -10.54 -2.67
CA GLY A 11 3.31 -11.75 -2.97
C GLY A 11 2.70 -12.40 -1.72
N ALA A 12 3.47 -12.53 -0.64
CA ALA A 12 2.99 -13.09 0.62
C ALA A 12 1.89 -12.22 1.29
N ARG A 13 1.92 -10.89 1.13
CA ARG A 13 0.84 -9.99 1.60
C ARG A 13 -0.43 -10.09 0.76
N GLY A 14 -0.29 -10.19 -0.56
CA GLY A 14 -1.44 -10.36 -1.46
C GLY A 14 -2.25 -11.62 -1.13
N VAL A 15 -1.57 -12.71 -0.76
CA VAL A 15 -2.21 -13.93 -0.26
C VAL A 15 -2.99 -13.67 1.04
N LYS A 16 -2.39 -12.96 2.01
CA LYS A 16 -3.06 -12.62 3.29
C LYS A 16 -4.31 -11.75 3.11
N ILE A 17 -4.26 -10.74 2.24
CA ILE A 17 -5.42 -9.88 1.93
C ILE A 17 -6.52 -10.72 1.26
N SER A 18 -6.14 -11.60 0.32
CA SER A 18 -7.10 -12.48 -0.37
C SER A 18 -7.82 -13.43 0.59
N ASP A 19 -7.10 -13.98 1.57
CA ASP A 19 -7.68 -14.83 2.61
C ASP A 19 -8.57 -14.03 3.58
N ALA A 20 -8.17 -12.81 3.94
CA ALA A 20 -8.97 -11.91 4.77
C ALA A 20 -10.30 -11.51 4.07
N ILE A 21 -10.27 -11.22 2.76
CA ILE A 21 -11.48 -10.93 1.97
C ILE A 21 -12.44 -12.11 2.01
N LYS A 22 -11.96 -13.35 1.79
CA LYS A 22 -12.81 -14.55 1.89
C LYS A 22 -13.42 -14.69 3.28
N GLY A 23 -12.63 -14.45 4.34
CA GLY A 23 -13.13 -14.44 5.71
C GLY A 23 -14.23 -13.41 5.96
N ALA A 24 -14.07 -12.20 5.41
CA ALA A 24 -15.06 -11.13 5.51
C ALA A 24 -16.33 -11.43 4.71
N GLU A 25 -16.23 -12.02 3.52
CA GLU A 25 -17.37 -12.49 2.73
C GLU A 25 -18.13 -13.62 3.43
N GLU A 26 -17.42 -14.55 4.06
CA GLU A 26 -18.02 -15.62 4.86
C GLU A 26 -18.74 -15.06 6.09
N ALA A 27 -18.12 -14.14 6.84
CA ALA A 27 -18.74 -13.49 7.98
C ALA A 27 -19.99 -12.71 7.55
N THR A 28 -19.90 -12.00 6.43
CA THR A 28 -21.03 -11.28 5.83
C THR A 28 -22.18 -12.23 5.46
N SER A 29 -21.86 -13.39 4.90
CA SER A 29 -22.85 -14.40 4.51
C SER A 29 -23.48 -15.12 5.71
N LYS A 30 -22.70 -15.37 6.77
CA LYS A 30 -23.14 -16.09 7.98
C LYS A 30 -23.92 -15.20 8.95
N PHE A 31 -23.48 -13.95 9.15
CA PHE A 31 -24.01 -13.05 10.17
C PHE A 31 -24.81 -11.87 9.58
N GLY A 32 -24.69 -11.63 8.28
CA GLY A 32 -25.36 -10.54 7.57
C GLY A 32 -24.50 -9.28 7.46
N LYS A 33 -24.74 -8.47 6.42
CA LYS A 33 -23.95 -7.26 6.10
C LYS A 33 -23.88 -6.21 7.21
N GLY A 34 -24.91 -6.11 8.05
CA GLY A 34 -24.97 -5.13 9.16
C GLY A 34 -24.52 -5.68 10.51
N SER A 35 -24.00 -6.91 10.54
CA SER A 35 -23.54 -7.53 11.79
C SER A 35 -22.19 -6.98 12.22
N LYS A 36 -21.92 -7.05 13.53
CA LYS A 36 -20.62 -6.62 14.09
C LYS A 36 -19.50 -7.54 13.63
N GLU A 37 -19.81 -8.82 13.46
CA GLU A 37 -18.89 -9.85 12.99
C GLU A 37 -18.45 -9.58 11.55
N ALA A 38 -19.38 -9.18 10.67
CA ALA A 38 -19.04 -8.75 9.32
C ALA A 38 -18.22 -7.45 9.34
N ALA A 39 -18.60 -6.46 10.15
CA ALA A 39 -17.86 -5.20 10.26
C ALA A 39 -16.40 -5.41 10.69
N VAL A 40 -16.15 -6.16 11.77
CA VAL A 40 -14.79 -6.43 12.26
C VAL A 40 -13.94 -7.19 11.23
N ALA A 41 -14.56 -8.12 10.49
CA ALA A 41 -13.86 -8.85 9.44
C ALA A 41 -13.47 -7.93 8.26
N TRP A 42 -14.33 -7.00 7.87
CA TRP A 42 -14.02 -5.99 6.86
C TRP A 42 -13.02 -4.94 7.34
N ASP A 43 -13.07 -4.51 8.61
CA ASP A 43 -12.07 -3.62 9.20
C ASP A 43 -10.66 -4.23 9.08
N THR A 44 -10.56 -5.56 9.29
CA THR A 44 -9.27 -6.27 9.14
C THR A 44 -8.76 -6.23 7.70
N VAL A 45 -9.64 -6.30 6.70
CA VAL A 45 -9.27 -6.16 5.28
C VAL A 45 -8.76 -4.74 5.01
N GLU A 46 -9.49 -3.72 5.47
CA GLU A 46 -9.10 -2.31 5.27
C GLU A 46 -7.72 -2.02 5.85
N GLU A 47 -7.42 -2.50 7.06
CA GLU A 47 -6.10 -2.31 7.69
C GLU A 47 -4.97 -2.98 6.89
N LEU A 48 -5.20 -4.21 6.40
CA LEU A 48 -4.19 -4.93 5.60
C LEU A 48 -3.94 -4.24 4.26
N GLU A 49 -4.98 -3.70 3.62
CA GLU A 49 -4.87 -2.96 2.37
C GLU A 49 -4.20 -1.60 2.58
N ALA A 50 -4.51 -0.92 3.69
CA ALA A 50 -3.85 0.33 4.08
C ALA A 50 -2.34 0.11 4.29
N GLU A 51 -1.94 -0.93 5.02
CA GLU A 51 -0.52 -1.29 5.16
C GLU A 51 0.10 -1.58 3.78
N ALA A 52 -0.56 -2.37 2.94
CA ALA A 52 -0.03 -2.71 1.62
C ALA A 52 0.14 -1.47 0.73
N SER A 53 -0.79 -0.53 0.77
CA SER A 53 -0.71 0.76 0.05
C SER A 53 0.43 1.62 0.60
N HIS A 54 0.53 1.77 1.91
CA HIS A 54 1.61 2.53 2.55
C HIS A 54 2.99 1.98 2.19
N GLN A 55 3.13 0.66 2.20
CA GLN A 55 4.38 0.01 1.79
C GLN A 55 4.67 0.22 0.30
N LYS A 56 3.66 0.16 -0.58
CA LYS A 56 3.85 0.49 -2.01
C LYS A 56 4.32 1.93 -2.20
N ALA A 57 3.69 2.88 -1.51
CA ALA A 57 4.08 4.29 -1.56
C ALA A 57 5.51 4.51 -1.01
N SER A 58 5.85 3.86 0.10
CA SER A 58 7.19 3.96 0.71
C SER A 58 8.29 3.36 -0.17
N ASN A 59 7.96 2.39 -1.03
CA ASN A 59 8.88 1.77 -1.96
C ASN A 59 8.73 2.32 -3.39
N ALA A 60 7.94 3.38 -3.59
CA ALA A 60 7.81 4.02 -4.89
C ALA A 60 9.17 4.60 -5.30
N LYS A 61 9.51 4.45 -6.58
CA LYS A 61 10.63 5.19 -7.15
C LYS A 61 10.32 6.68 -7.04
N LYS A 62 11.32 7.49 -6.70
CA LYS A 62 11.21 8.95 -6.81
C LYS A 62 10.76 9.30 -8.22
N ASP A 63 9.97 10.35 -8.34
CA ASP A 63 9.64 10.86 -9.66
C ASP A 63 10.96 11.22 -10.38
N PRO A 64 11.10 10.94 -11.69
CA PRO A 64 12.33 11.25 -12.41
C PRO A 64 12.77 12.71 -12.28
N LEU A 65 11.82 13.65 -12.12
CA LEU A 65 12.14 15.05 -11.86
C LEU A 65 12.70 15.26 -10.45
N GLU A 66 12.13 14.61 -9.42
CA GLU A 66 12.67 14.68 -8.06
C GLU A 66 14.08 14.10 -7.97
N GLU A 67 14.33 12.96 -8.62
CA GLU A 67 15.68 12.37 -8.69
C GLU A 67 16.67 13.32 -9.37
N TYR A 68 16.26 13.97 -10.47
CA TYR A 68 17.07 14.99 -11.14
C TYR A 68 17.35 16.21 -10.26
N CYS A 69 16.33 16.70 -9.53
CA CYS A 69 16.46 17.88 -8.68
C CYS A 69 17.29 17.64 -7.42
N ASP A 70 17.43 16.39 -6.95
CA ASP A 70 18.37 16.04 -5.88
C ASP A 70 19.84 16.24 -6.32
N ASP A 71 20.16 15.89 -7.58
CA ASP A 71 21.51 15.97 -8.14
C ASP A 71 21.85 17.34 -8.74
N ALA A 72 20.84 18.10 -9.18
CA ALA A 72 20.98 19.43 -9.80
C ALA A 72 19.96 20.45 -9.24
N PRO A 73 20.09 20.86 -7.96
CA PRO A 73 19.13 21.76 -7.32
C PRO A 73 19.10 23.17 -7.95
N GLU A 74 20.17 23.58 -8.63
CA GLU A 74 20.24 24.86 -9.36
C GLU A 74 19.62 24.83 -10.76
N ALA A 75 19.19 23.67 -11.28
CA ALA A 75 18.53 23.59 -12.57
C ALA A 75 17.25 24.44 -12.59
N ASP A 76 16.93 25.03 -13.74
CA ASP A 76 15.77 25.92 -13.87
C ASP A 76 14.45 25.20 -13.53
N GLU A 77 14.38 23.90 -13.78
CA GLU A 77 13.26 23.02 -13.47
C GLU A 77 13.13 22.70 -11.96
N CYS A 78 14.19 22.91 -11.18
CA CYS A 78 14.32 22.49 -9.78
C CYS A 78 14.37 23.66 -8.79
N ARG A 79 14.33 24.89 -9.31
CA ARG A 79 14.48 26.10 -8.51
C ARG A 79 13.22 26.39 -7.70
N THR A 80 13.23 26.02 -6.42
CA THR A 80 12.18 26.33 -5.46
C THR A 80 12.50 27.61 -4.68
N TYR A 81 11.52 28.50 -4.53
CA TYR A 81 11.66 29.73 -3.72
C TYR A 81 10.83 29.62 -2.45
N ASP A 82 11.48 29.70 -1.28
CA ASP A 82 10.81 29.82 0.01
C ASP A 82 10.11 31.19 0.09
N ASN A 83 8.81 31.22 0.43
CA ASN A 83 7.97 32.43 0.52
C ASN A 83 7.57 32.72 1.96
#